data_AF-A0A350MQY5-F1
#
_entry.id   AF-A0A350MQY5-F1
#
_cell.length_a   1.000
_cell.length_b   1.000
_cell.length_c   1.000
_cell.angle_alpha   90.00
_cell.angle_beta   90.00
_cell.angle_gamma   90.00
#
_symmetry.space_group_name_H-M   'P 1'
#
loop_
_entity.id
_entity.type
_entity.pdbx_description
1 polymer ?
#
loop_
_entity_poly.entity_id
_entity_poly.type
_entity_poly.pdbx_seq_one_letter_code
_entity_poly.pdbx_strand_id
1 'polypeptide(L)'
;ILLLKARLLFDGGYYRKALNLLISNRDKLESLSIEQQTEYHYRLGRIYDGMDNKVSARLEYSKALELGRDLPQYYAANASLMIAMIYEEQNKYALAEHYYKMVLDMPFEEYRNSITQKAKIGLDRTKKMK
;
A
#
# COMPACT_ATOMS: atom_id res chain seq x y z
N ILE A 1 -9.56 -17.44 -2.99
CA ILE A 1 -10.69 -16.99 -2.11
C ILE A 1 -10.21 -16.15 -0.92
N LEU A 2 -9.06 -16.43 -0.28
CA LEU A 2 -8.56 -15.71 0.90
C LEU A 2 -8.48 -14.17 0.73
N LEU A 3 -7.74 -13.68 -0.27
CA LEU A 3 -7.51 -12.25 -0.50
C LEU A 3 -8.80 -11.48 -0.84
N LEU A 4 -9.66 -12.09 -1.65
CA LEU A 4 -10.98 -11.55 -1.97
C LEU A 4 -11.85 -11.41 -0.72
N LYS A 5 -11.86 -12.42 0.16
CA LYS A 5 -12.63 -12.34 1.42
C LYS A 5 -12.08 -11.26 2.35
N ALA A 6 -10.76 -11.10 2.42
CA ALA A 6 -10.15 -10.01 3.18
C ALA A 6 -10.53 -8.63 2.62
N ARG A 7 -10.60 -8.48 1.29
CA ARG A 7 -11.11 -7.26 0.63
C ARG A 7 -12.53 -6.93 1.07
N LEU A 8 -13.45 -7.89 0.97
CA LEU A 8 -14.86 -7.67 1.31
C LEU A 8 -15.05 -7.29 2.77
N LEU A 9 -14.29 -7.90 3.68
CA LEU A 9 -14.31 -7.54 5.10
C LEU A 9 -13.78 -6.11 5.32
N PHE A 10 -12.71 -5.73 4.62
CA PHE A 10 -12.17 -4.37 4.68
C PHE A 10 -13.16 -3.33 4.14
N ASP A 11 -13.73 -3.57 2.96
CA ASP A 11 -14.69 -2.66 2.31
C ASP A 11 -15.96 -2.47 3.17
N GLY A 12 -16.34 -3.48 3.96
CA GLY A 12 -17.42 -3.40 4.95
C GLY A 12 -17.03 -2.79 6.31
N GLY A 13 -15.80 -2.27 6.47
CA GLY A 13 -15.31 -1.69 7.71
C GLY A 13 -14.93 -2.69 8.81
N TYR A 14 -14.94 -4.00 8.54
CA TYR A 14 -14.62 -5.05 9.50
C TYR A 14 -13.10 -5.30 9.61
N TYR A 15 -12.32 -4.26 9.87
CA TYR A 15 -10.85 -4.31 9.84
C TYR A 15 -10.25 -5.41 10.71
N ARG A 16 -10.74 -5.56 11.95
CA ARG A 16 -10.24 -6.62 12.86
C ARG A 16 -10.51 -8.03 12.33
N LYS A 17 -11.65 -8.25 11.67
CA LYS A 17 -11.97 -9.55 11.05
C LYS A 17 -11.09 -9.80 9.82
N ALA A 18 -10.86 -8.76 9.00
CA ALA A 18 -9.97 -8.84 7.84
C ALA A 18 -8.52 -9.15 8.29
N LEU A 19 -8.06 -8.48 9.34
CA LEU A 19 -6.74 -8.69 9.93
C LEU A 19 -6.56 -10.13 10.41
N ASN A 20 -7.48 -10.62 11.25
CA ASN A 20 -7.44 -11.97 11.79
C ASN A 20 -7.47 -13.02 10.67
N LEU A 21 -8.29 -12.80 9.63
CA LEU A 21 -8.36 -13.71 8.48
C LEU A 21 -6.99 -13.86 7.79
N LEU A 22 -6.29 -12.76 7.54
CA LEU A 22 -4.98 -12.79 6.88
C LEU A 22 -3.91 -13.39 7.81
N ILE A 23 -3.81 -12.92 9.05
CA ILE A 23 -2.79 -13.40 10.01
C ILE A 23 -2.94 -14.90 10.32
N SER A 24 -4.17 -15.39 10.53
CA SER A 24 -4.42 -16.82 10.80
C SER A 24 -4.15 -17.73 9.60
N ASN A 25 -3.91 -17.17 8.41
CA ASN A 25 -3.58 -17.92 7.20
C ASN A 25 -2.19 -17.52 6.66
N ARG A 26 -1.32 -16.96 7.51
CA ARG A 26 0.02 -16.51 7.12
C ARG A 26 0.92 -17.66 6.65
N ASP A 27 0.68 -18.88 7.14
CA ASP A 27 1.32 -20.12 6.70
C ASP A 27 1.15 -20.38 5.19
N LYS A 28 0.07 -19.86 4.59
CA LYS A 28 -0.20 -20.00 3.16
C LYS A 28 0.54 -18.98 2.30
N LEU A 29 1.19 -17.98 2.89
CA LEU A 29 1.80 -16.88 2.15
C LEU A 29 2.88 -17.38 1.18
N GLU A 30 3.71 -18.32 1.61
CA GLU A 30 4.83 -18.86 0.81
C GLU A 30 4.36 -19.68 -0.40
N SER A 31 3.12 -20.18 -0.40
CA SER A 31 2.55 -20.91 -1.53
C SER A 31 1.80 -20.00 -2.53
N LEU A 32 1.69 -18.70 -2.25
CA LEU A 32 1.10 -17.72 -3.15
C LEU A 32 2.11 -17.27 -4.21
N SER A 33 1.62 -16.88 -5.39
CA SER A 33 2.45 -16.22 -6.39
C SER A 33 2.96 -14.87 -5.88
N ILE A 34 4.04 -14.33 -6.46
CA ILE A 34 4.60 -13.04 -6.04
C ILE A 34 3.54 -11.92 -6.12
N GLU A 35 2.69 -11.92 -7.16
CA GLU A 35 1.60 -10.95 -7.30
C GLU A 35 0.61 -11.05 -6.13
N GLN A 36 0.27 -12.27 -5.71
CA GLN A 36 -0.65 -12.52 -4.59
C GLN A 36 -0.01 -12.19 -3.24
N GLN A 37 1.31 -12.38 -3.08
CA GLN A 37 2.05 -11.95 -1.89
C GLN A 37 2.11 -10.42 -1.81
N THR A 38 2.36 -9.73 -2.93
CA THR A 38 2.27 -8.27 -3.04
C THR A 38 0.89 -7.78 -2.63
N GLU A 39 -0.18 -8.39 -3.16
CA GLU A 39 -1.56 -8.06 -2.79
C GLU A 39 -1.82 -8.31 -1.30
N TYR A 40 -1.36 -9.44 -0.76
CA TYR A 40 -1.52 -9.80 0.65
C TYR A 40 -0.93 -8.71 1.57
N HIS A 41 0.31 -8.31 1.32
CA HIS A 41 0.99 -7.28 2.10
C HIS A 41 0.34 -5.90 1.93
N TYR A 42 -0.05 -5.55 0.70
CA TYR A 42 -0.79 -4.32 0.46
C TYR A 42 -2.12 -4.29 1.24
N ARG A 43 -2.85 -5.41 1.29
CA ARG A 43 -4.10 -5.54 2.06
C ARG A 43 -3.87 -5.41 3.56
N LEU A 44 -2.84 -6.04 4.12
CA LEU A 44 -2.47 -5.85 5.52
C LEU A 44 -2.15 -4.38 5.81
N GLY A 45 -1.39 -3.73 4.93
CA GLY A 45 -1.10 -2.31 5.02
C GLY A 45 -2.38 -1.47 5.11
N ARG A 46 -3.32 -1.67 4.18
CA ARG A 46 -4.64 -0.99 4.17
C ARG A 46 -5.43 -1.23 5.46
N ILE A 47 -5.45 -2.46 5.96
CA ILE A 47 -6.17 -2.83 7.18
C ILE A 47 -5.58 -2.13 8.39
N TYR A 48 -4.26 -2.16 8.57
CA TYR A 48 -3.60 -1.46 9.67
C TYR A 48 -3.80 0.04 9.60
N ASP A 49 -3.73 0.62 8.40
CA ASP A 49 -3.94 2.04 8.17
C ASP A 49 -5.38 2.47 8.52
N GLY A 50 -6.38 1.67 8.13
CA GLY A 50 -7.78 1.85 8.52
C GLY A 50 -8.04 1.68 10.02
N MET A 51 -7.11 1.04 10.76
CA MET A 51 -7.10 0.94 12.22
C MET A 51 -6.21 2.00 12.89
N ASP A 52 -5.74 2.99 12.12
CA ASP A 52 -4.81 4.06 12.55
C ASP A 52 -3.44 3.57 13.05
N ASN A 53 -3.09 2.30 12.77
CA ASN A 53 -1.78 1.75 13.11
C ASN A 53 -0.77 2.05 11.99
N LYS A 54 -0.36 3.32 11.88
CA LYS A 54 0.52 3.82 10.81
C LYS A 54 1.90 3.13 10.77
N VAL A 55 2.39 2.62 11.91
CA VAL A 55 3.68 1.90 11.98
C VAL A 55 3.58 0.57 11.26
N SER A 56 2.57 -0.24 11.61
CA SER A 56 2.36 -1.55 10.98
C SER A 56 1.93 -1.40 9.52
N ALA A 57 1.13 -0.38 9.21
CA ALA A 57 0.74 -0.04 7.85
C ALA A 57 1.96 0.18 6.95
N ARG A 58 2.90 1.06 7.35
CA ARG A 58 4.13 1.31 6.58
C ARG A 58 4.98 0.07 6.41
N LEU A 59 5.10 -0.78 7.44
CA LEU A 59 5.87 -2.03 7.34
C LEU A 59 5.30 -2.94 6.25
N GLU A 60 3.99 -3.15 6.25
CA GLU A 60 3.32 -4.03 5.30
C GLU A 60 3.27 -3.43 3.88
N TYR A 61 3.03 -2.13 3.76
CA TYR A 61 3.17 -1.44 2.47
C TYR A 61 4.59 -1.54 1.90
N SER A 62 5.62 -1.46 2.76
CA SER A 62 7.02 -1.55 2.30
C SER A 62 7.32 -2.93 1.73
N LYS A 63 6.80 -4.00 2.34
CA LYS A 63 6.91 -5.36 1.79
C LYS A 63 6.19 -5.50 0.46
N ALA A 64 4.99 -4.94 0.33
CA ALA A 64 4.28 -4.94 -0.95
C ALA A 64 5.07 -4.21 -2.04
N LEU A 65 5.66 -3.07 -1.70
CA LEU A 65 6.51 -2.29 -2.59
C LEU A 65 7.76 -3.08 -3.01
N GLU A 66 8.46 -3.71 -2.06
CA GLU A 66 9.66 -4.51 -2.33
C GLU A 66 9.38 -5.68 -3.27
N LEU A 67 8.30 -6.42 -3.02
CA LEU A 67 7.92 -7.59 -3.83
C LEU A 67 7.38 -7.21 -5.21
N GLY A 68 6.66 -6.09 -5.31
CA GLY A 68 5.80 -5.79 -6.45
C GLY A 68 6.19 -4.60 -7.31
N ARG A 69 7.30 -3.92 -7.03
CA ARG A 69 7.71 -2.67 -7.74
C ARG A 69 7.78 -2.81 -9.26
N ASP A 70 8.13 -3.99 -9.76
CA ASP A 70 8.30 -4.24 -11.19
C ASP A 70 7.11 -5.01 -11.79
N LEU A 71 6.06 -5.26 -11.00
CA LEU A 71 4.84 -5.92 -11.43
C LEU A 71 3.86 -4.95 -12.11
N PRO A 72 3.01 -5.43 -13.04
CA PRO A 72 2.01 -4.59 -13.70
C PRO A 72 0.80 -4.27 -12.80
N GLN A 73 0.62 -4.97 -11.67
CA GLN A 73 -0.47 -4.71 -10.74
C GLN A 73 -0.21 -3.46 -9.91
N TYR A 74 -1.27 -2.68 -9.66
CA TYR A 74 -1.19 -1.39 -8.98
C TYR A 74 -0.80 -1.45 -7.50
N TYR A 75 -0.74 -2.64 -6.89
CA TYR A 75 -0.59 -2.81 -5.44
C TYR A 75 0.69 -2.16 -4.89
N ALA A 76 1.83 -2.33 -5.56
CA ALA A 76 3.10 -1.73 -5.13
C ALA A 76 3.08 -0.20 -5.29
N ALA A 77 2.56 0.31 -6.41
CA ALA A 77 2.44 1.74 -6.64
C ALA A 77 1.51 2.39 -5.62
N ASN A 78 0.37 1.77 -5.32
CA ASN A 78 -0.55 2.30 -4.32
C ASN A 78 0.01 2.15 -2.90
N ALA A 79 0.78 1.10 -2.60
CA ALA A 79 1.50 0.98 -1.34
C ALA A 79 2.51 2.13 -1.16
N SER A 80 3.30 2.45 -2.20
CA SER A 80 4.20 3.61 -2.20
C SER A 80 3.45 4.92 -1.99
N LEU A 81 2.29 5.09 -2.65
CA LEU A 81 1.43 6.26 -2.45
C LEU A 81 0.96 6.38 -0.98
N MET A 82 0.51 5.29 -0.36
CA MET A 82 0.08 5.30 1.04
C MET A 82 1.24 5.60 2.00
N ILE A 83 2.43 5.05 1.76
CA ILE A 83 3.63 5.37 2.55
C ILE A 83 3.96 6.86 2.44
N ALA A 84 3.91 7.42 1.23
CA ALA A 84 4.17 8.84 0.99
C ALA A 84 3.20 9.73 1.78
N MET A 85 1.91 9.41 1.75
CA MET A 85 0.87 10.12 2.51
C MET A 85 1.11 10.04 4.02
N ILE A 86 1.45 8.87 4.56
CA ILE A 86 1.77 8.72 5.98
C ILE A 86 2.99 9.57 6.37
N TYR A 87 4.02 9.62 5.53
CA TYR A 87 5.18 10.48 5.81
C TYR A 87 4.85 11.96 5.70
N GLU A 88 3.98 12.34 4.76
CA GLU A 88 3.49 13.71 4.61
C GLU A 88 2.72 14.15 5.87
N GLU A 89 1.81 13.32 6.39
CA GLU A 89 1.08 13.55 7.65
C GLU A 89 2.03 13.70 8.86
N GLN A 90 3.19 13.06 8.81
CA GLN A 90 4.23 13.16 9.85
C GLN A 90 5.19 14.34 9.64
N ASN A 91 4.93 15.23 8.69
CA ASN A 91 5.81 16.34 8.28
C ASN A 91 7.20 15.88 7.80
N LYS A 92 7.35 14.61 7.39
CA LYS A 92 8.60 14.03 6.87
C LYS A 92 8.67 14.19 5.36
N TYR A 93 8.66 15.43 4.90
CA TYR A 93 8.45 15.78 3.49
C TYR A 93 9.49 15.20 2.53
N ALA A 94 10.76 15.09 2.94
CA ALA A 94 11.80 14.48 2.11
C ALA A 94 11.52 12.99 1.82
N LEU A 95 11.03 12.25 2.83
CA LEU A 95 10.62 10.85 2.66
C LEU A 95 9.35 10.76 1.83
N ALA A 96 8.35 11.61 2.11
CA ALA A 96 7.11 11.64 1.33
C ALA A 96 7.38 11.87 -0.17
N GLU A 97 8.21 12.85 -0.51
CA GLU A 97 8.63 13.12 -1.90
C GLU A 97 9.29 11.90 -2.56
N HIS A 98 10.17 11.20 -1.85
CA HIS A 98 10.83 10.00 -2.38
C HIS A 98 9.80 8.94 -2.79
N TYR A 99 8.86 8.61 -1.91
CA TYR A 99 7.84 7.61 -2.21
C TYR A 99 6.82 8.09 -3.25
N TYR A 100 6.48 9.38 -3.31
CA TYR A 100 5.65 9.92 -4.39
C TYR A 100 6.30 9.79 -5.76
N LYS A 101 7.62 10.01 -5.87
CA LYS A 101 8.36 9.81 -7.12
C LYS A 101 8.33 8.36 -7.58
N MET A 102 8.57 7.42 -6.67
CA MET A 102 8.53 5.98 -6.98
C MET A 102 7.21 5.56 -7.65
N VAL A 103 6.08 6.12 -7.22
CA VAL A 103 4.77 5.84 -7.85
C VAL A 103 4.79 6.11 -9.37
N LEU A 104 5.47 7.16 -9.80
CA LEU A 104 5.48 7.59 -11.20
C LEU A 104 6.33 6.67 -12.09
N ASP A 105 7.30 5.98 -11.49
CA ASP A 105 8.27 5.15 -12.19
C ASP A 105 7.80 3.69 -12.37
N MET A 106 6.71 3.27 -11.72
CA MET A 106 6.22 1.89 -11.77
C MET A 106 5.36 1.59 -13.01
N PRO A 107 5.41 0.34 -13.53
CA PRO A 107 4.84 -0.03 -14.84
C PRO A 107 3.34 -0.40 -14.82
N PHE A 108 2.61 0.00 -13.78
CA PHE A 108 1.20 -0.40 -13.59
C PHE A 108 0.22 0.41 -14.46
N GLU A 109 -0.81 -0.25 -14.97
CA GLU A 109 -1.86 0.37 -15.80
C GLU A 109 -3.20 0.53 -15.06
N GLU A 110 -3.55 -0.44 -14.21
CA GLU A 110 -4.80 -0.40 -13.46
C GLU A 110 -4.82 0.81 -12.51
N TYR A 111 -5.84 1.66 -12.61
CA TYR A 111 -5.99 2.88 -11.82
C TYR A 111 -4.83 3.91 -11.97
N ARG A 112 -3.99 3.78 -13.01
CA ARG A 112 -2.80 4.63 -13.23
C ARG A 112 -3.07 6.11 -13.08
N ASN A 113 -4.11 6.62 -13.74
CA ASN A 113 -4.45 8.04 -13.71
C ASN A 113 -4.77 8.53 -12.29
N SER A 114 -5.58 7.78 -11.53
CA SER A 114 -5.96 8.18 -10.17
C SER A 114 -4.76 8.15 -9.20
N ILE A 115 -3.95 7.09 -9.26
CA ILE A 115 -2.83 6.89 -8.34
C ILE A 115 -1.71 7.90 -8.65
N THR A 116 -1.33 8.06 -9.91
CA THR A 116 -0.28 9.01 -10.31
C THR A 116 -0.71 10.46 -10.12
N GLN A 117 -1.98 10.80 -10.32
CA GLN A 117 -2.49 12.15 -10.05
C GLN A 117 -2.36 12.49 -8.56
N LYS A 118 -2.76 11.59 -7.66
CA LYS A 118 -2.58 11.77 -6.22
C LYS A 118 -1.10 11.96 -5.85
N ALA A 119 -0.22 11.15 -6.46
CA ALA A 119 1.21 11.26 -6.23
C ALA A 119 1.79 12.61 -6.70
N LYS A 120 1.39 13.09 -7.88
CA LYS A 120 1.81 14.41 -8.40
C LYS A 120 1.38 15.55 -7.48
N ILE A 121 0.11 15.54 -7.02
CA ILE A 121 -0.39 16.56 -6.10
C ILE A 121 0.38 16.52 -4.77
N GLY A 122 0.64 15.33 -4.22
CA GLY A 122 1.45 15.19 -3.01
C GLY A 122 2.90 15.63 -3.18
N LEU A 123 3.49 15.34 -4.34
CA LEU A 123 4.82 15.81 -4.70
C LEU A 123 4.91 17.34 -4.76
N ASP A 124 3.88 18.00 -5.30
CA ASP A 124 3.83 19.46 -5.36
C ASP A 124 3.67 20.10 -3.98
N ARG A 125 2.89 19.49 -3.09
CA ARG A 125 2.77 19.94 -1.70
C ARG A 125 4.09 19.77 -0.94
N THR A 126 4.68 18.59 -0.98
CA THR A 126 5.92 18.27 -0.24
C THR A 126 7.11 19.14 -0.67
N LYS A 127 7.21 19.50 -1.96
CA LYS A 127 8.24 20.43 -2.45
C LYS A 127 8.13 21.85 -1.90
N LYS A 128 6.92 22.33 -1.60
CA LYS A 128 6.69 23.67 -1.05
C LYS A 128 6.97 23.77 0.45
N MET A 129 7.10 22.62 1.12
CA MET A 129 7.33 22.52 2.58
C MET A 129 8.80 22.24 2.93
N LYS A 130 9.69 22.26 1.93
CA LYS A 130 11.15 22.27 2.12
C LYS A 130 11.63 23.70 2.37
#